data_AF-A0A8H7YLP1-F1
#
_entry.id   AF-A0A8H7YLP1-F1
#
_cell.length_a   1.000
_cell.length_b   1.000
_cell.length_c   1.000
_cell.angle_alpha   90.00
_cell.angle_beta   90.00
_cell.angle_gamma   90.00
#
_symmetry.space_group_name_H-M   'P 1'
#
loop_
_entity.id
_entity.type
_entity.pdbx_description
1 polymer ?
#
loop_
_entity_poly.entity_id
_entity_poly.type
_entity_poly.pdbx_seq_one_letter_code
_entity_poly.pdbx_strand_id
1 'polypeptide(L)'
;MTSSLGEKSSFFPENNTSKQRTSDASAVSNGLPINFTSRKPPWSYLRLQLITQPNLSSSTLDELTARTYLTSALSQFLGVSGTSISIDILKIETTPRDKDILWIRVPRDDAAAVVAAVSSWIGDGGQKGTNVSWRIRAKGGFLGALVGGSGKELFAP
;
A
#
# COMPACT_ATOMS: atom_id res chain seq x y z
N MET A 1 53.71 10.92 -49.81
CA MET A 1 54.23 12.17 -49.20
C MET A 1 53.62 12.28 -47.81
N THR A 2 54.51 12.35 -46.81
CA THR A 2 54.37 12.78 -45.40
C THR A 2 53.47 12.00 -44.42
N SER A 3 54.15 11.50 -43.38
CA SER A 3 53.70 10.84 -42.15
C SER A 3 53.18 11.80 -41.06
N SER A 4 52.66 11.20 -39.97
CA SER A 4 52.61 11.67 -38.55
C SER A 4 51.20 12.04 -38.02
N LEU A 5 50.56 11.30 -37.09
CA LEU A 5 50.76 11.00 -35.65
C LEU A 5 50.05 12.01 -34.69
N GLY A 6 49.29 11.49 -33.69
CA GLY A 6 48.78 12.22 -32.50
C GLY A 6 47.29 11.95 -32.22
N GLU A 7 46.90 10.89 -31.49
CA GLU A 7 46.72 10.75 -30.03
C GLU A 7 45.72 11.72 -29.32
N LYS A 8 44.70 11.08 -28.73
CA LYS A 8 44.07 11.30 -27.40
C LYS A 8 43.14 12.49 -27.10
N SER A 9 42.07 12.06 -26.43
CA SER A 9 41.46 12.61 -25.20
C SER A 9 40.07 13.26 -25.35
N SER A 10 39.11 12.56 -24.76
CA SER A 10 37.86 13.06 -24.22
C SER A 10 38.11 14.22 -23.25
N PHE A 11 37.37 15.32 -23.38
CA PHE A 11 37.14 16.24 -22.26
C PHE A 11 35.84 17.03 -22.47
N PHE A 12 34.91 16.88 -21.53
CA PHE A 12 33.74 17.73 -21.34
C PHE A 12 34.17 19.10 -20.80
N PRO A 13 33.46 20.19 -21.12
CA PRO A 13 33.41 21.34 -20.25
C PRO A 13 32.13 21.32 -19.41
N GLU A 14 32.34 21.14 -18.11
CA GLU A 14 31.53 21.58 -16.99
C GLU A 14 31.42 23.12 -16.98
N ASN A 15 30.25 23.69 -16.64
CA ASN A 15 30.21 25.06 -16.14
C ASN A 15 29.21 25.22 -14.96
N ASN A 16 29.80 25.04 -13.79
CA ASN A 16 29.59 25.67 -12.48
C ASN A 16 28.40 26.61 -12.21
N THR A 17 27.66 26.20 -11.17
CA THR A 17 27.28 26.95 -9.95
C THR A 17 26.77 28.40 -10.08
N SER A 18 25.48 28.57 -9.78
CA SER A 18 24.98 29.77 -9.10
C SER A 18 24.52 29.40 -7.69
N LYS A 19 25.26 29.96 -6.73
CA LYS A 19 25.10 29.90 -5.28
C LYS A 19 23.95 30.80 -4.82
N GLN A 20 23.24 30.31 -3.78
CA GLN A 20 22.65 31.06 -2.65
C GLN A 20 21.46 32.03 -2.91
N ARG A 21 20.35 31.79 -2.20
CA ARG A 21 20.12 32.39 -0.87
C ARG A 21 18.94 31.75 -0.14
N THR A 22 19.23 31.40 1.11
CA THR A 22 18.31 31.16 2.21
C THR A 22 17.38 32.35 2.40
N SER A 23 16.09 32.09 2.57
CA SER A 23 15.21 32.96 3.36
C SER A 23 14.57 32.09 4.42
N ASP A 24 15.17 32.14 5.61
CA ASP A 24 14.51 31.83 6.87
C ASP A 24 13.18 32.58 6.94
N ALA A 25 12.09 31.83 7.03
CA ALA A 25 10.84 32.32 7.59
C ALA A 25 10.36 31.24 8.56
N SER A 26 10.67 31.49 9.83
CA SER A 26 10.33 30.70 10.99
C SER A 26 8.83 30.38 11.05
N ALA A 27 8.45 29.19 10.61
CA ALA A 27 7.18 28.60 11.02
C ALA A 27 7.44 27.86 12.34
N VAL A 28 7.17 28.53 13.45
CA VAL A 28 7.03 27.88 14.76
C VAL A 28 5.73 27.07 14.71
N SER A 29 5.78 25.91 14.06
CA SER A 29 4.81 24.87 14.32
C SER A 29 5.30 24.11 15.56
N ASN A 30 4.59 24.23 16.67
CA ASN A 30 4.73 23.34 17.84
C ASN A 30 4.24 21.90 17.51
N GLY A 31 4.64 21.38 16.35
CA GLY A 31 4.51 19.98 15.99
C GLY A 31 5.81 19.29 16.38
N LEU A 32 5.75 18.41 17.38
CA LEU A 32 6.88 17.55 17.71
C LEU A 32 7.37 16.86 16.42
N PRO A 33 8.69 16.79 16.17
CA PRO A 33 9.21 16.11 15.00
C PRO A 33 8.77 14.65 15.04
N ILE A 34 7.94 14.25 14.06
CA ILE A 34 7.60 12.84 13.83
C ILE A 34 8.86 12.12 13.37
N ASN A 35 9.65 11.65 14.34
CA ASN A 35 10.83 10.83 14.09
C ASN A 35 10.39 9.48 13.54
N PHE A 36 10.49 9.34 12.21
CA PHE A 36 10.27 8.08 11.52
C PHE A 36 11.55 7.24 11.55
N THR A 37 11.74 6.47 12.62
CA THR A 37 13.00 5.76 12.87
C THR A 37 13.12 4.43 12.15
N SER A 38 12.05 3.91 11.54
CA SER A 38 12.05 2.60 10.90
C SER A 38 12.04 2.72 9.37
N ARG A 39 13.25 2.74 8.80
CA ARG A 39 13.47 2.84 7.34
C ARG A 39 13.02 1.59 6.56
N LYS A 40 12.90 0.44 7.24
CA LYS A 40 12.48 -0.83 6.64
C LYS A 40 11.63 -1.63 7.64
N PRO A 41 10.34 -1.25 7.83
CA PRO A 41 9.47 -2.02 8.70
C PRO A 41 9.32 -3.45 8.16
N PRO A 42 9.32 -4.48 9.03
CA PRO A 42 9.15 -5.88 8.59
C PRO A 42 7.73 -6.18 8.12
N TRP A 43 6.75 -5.36 8.52
CA TRP A 43 5.34 -5.53 8.20
C TRP A 43 4.84 -4.43 7.26
N SER A 44 3.83 -4.78 6.47
CA SER A 44 3.00 -3.85 5.71
C SER A 44 1.55 -3.98 6.15
N TYR A 45 0.86 -2.85 6.17
CA TYR A 45 -0.54 -2.74 6.56
C TYR A 45 -1.38 -2.46 5.32
N LEU A 46 -2.50 -3.15 5.22
CA LEU A 46 -3.45 -3.02 4.12
C LEU A 46 -4.83 -2.72 4.69
N ARG A 47 -5.52 -1.77 4.05
CA ARG A 47 -6.94 -1.50 4.27
C ARG A 47 -7.69 -2.00 3.04
N LEU A 48 -8.55 -2.99 3.25
CA LEU A 48 -9.33 -3.65 2.22
C LEU A 48 -10.82 -3.32 2.44
N GLN A 49 -11.59 -3.32 1.37
CA GLN A 49 -13.04 -3.28 1.43
C GLN A 49 -13.62 -4.45 0.64
N LEU A 50 -14.55 -5.18 1.22
CA LEU A 50 -15.32 -6.17 0.48
C LEU A 50 -16.39 -5.47 -0.37
N ILE A 51 -16.42 -5.78 -1.66
CA ILE A 51 -17.41 -5.28 -2.61
C ILE A 51 -18.28 -6.46 -3.05
N THR A 52 -19.58 -6.37 -2.75
CA THR A 52 -20.59 -7.37 -3.14
C THR A 52 -21.41 -6.84 -4.31
N GLN A 53 -21.45 -7.60 -5.41
CA GLN A 53 -22.29 -7.32 -6.58
C GLN A 53 -23.78 -7.63 -6.27
N PRO A 54 -24.75 -7.05 -7.01
CA PRO A 54 -25.80 -6.23 -6.39
C PRO A 54 -26.91 -6.97 -5.62
N ASN A 55 -27.34 -6.27 -4.56
CA ASN A 55 -28.68 -6.20 -3.93
C ASN A 55 -29.23 -7.39 -3.12
N LEU A 56 -28.55 -8.51 -2.98
CA LEU A 56 -29.09 -9.61 -2.16
C LEU A 56 -28.28 -9.77 -0.88
N SER A 57 -28.84 -9.17 0.18
CA SER A 57 -28.46 -9.24 1.59
C SER A 57 -27.06 -8.72 1.96
N SER A 58 -27.06 -7.77 2.90
CA SER A 58 -25.88 -7.29 3.60
C SER A 58 -25.35 -8.38 4.54
N SER A 59 -24.61 -9.36 4.00
CA SER A 59 -23.77 -10.21 4.84
C SER A 59 -22.69 -9.33 5.45
N THR A 60 -22.79 -9.08 6.75
CA THR A 60 -21.76 -8.35 7.49
C THR A 60 -20.48 -9.18 7.48
N LEU A 61 -19.35 -8.54 7.14
CA LEU A 61 -18.06 -9.21 7.17
C LEU A 61 -17.72 -9.68 8.60
N ASP A 62 -17.54 -10.98 8.77
CA ASP A 62 -17.00 -11.60 9.98
C ASP A 62 -15.56 -12.10 9.76
N GLU A 63 -14.85 -12.36 10.84
CA GLU A 63 -13.43 -12.73 10.81
C GLU A 63 -13.17 -14.06 10.09
N LEU A 64 -14.06 -15.03 10.28
CA LEU A 64 -13.92 -16.35 9.66
C LEU A 64 -14.10 -16.28 8.14
N THR A 65 -15.14 -15.57 7.67
CA THR A 65 -15.36 -15.36 6.23
C THR A 65 -14.23 -14.55 5.62
N ALA A 66 -13.78 -13.48 6.29
CA ALA A 66 -12.63 -12.69 5.83
C ALA A 66 -11.38 -13.56 5.64
N ARG A 67 -11.06 -14.41 6.63
CA ARG A 67 -9.92 -15.34 6.54
C ARG A 67 -10.09 -16.36 5.41
N THR A 68 -11.30 -16.88 5.23
CA THR A 68 -11.64 -17.82 4.15
C THR A 68 -11.42 -17.18 2.78
N TYR A 69 -11.89 -15.95 2.57
CA TYR A 69 -11.71 -15.22 1.32
C TYR A 69 -10.25 -14.87 1.03
N LEU A 70 -9.50 -14.42 2.05
CA LEU A 70 -8.07 -14.17 1.92
C LEU A 70 -7.31 -15.45 1.54
N THR A 71 -7.60 -16.56 2.23
CA THR A 71 -6.97 -17.85 1.95
C THR A 71 -7.31 -18.34 0.54
N SER A 72 -8.56 -18.19 0.11
CA SER A 72 -9.01 -18.52 -1.24
C SER A 72 -8.27 -17.69 -2.30
N ALA A 73 -8.17 -16.37 -2.10
CA ALA A 73 -7.43 -15.47 -2.99
C ALA A 73 -5.96 -15.86 -3.15
N LEU A 74 -5.28 -16.12 -2.03
CA LEU A 74 -3.87 -16.49 -2.03
C LEU A 74 -3.64 -17.86 -2.64
N SER A 75 -4.52 -18.82 -2.35
CA SER A 75 -4.46 -20.16 -2.95
C SER A 75 -4.67 -20.10 -4.47
N GLN A 76 -5.60 -19.29 -4.96
CA GLN A 76 -5.84 -19.15 -6.40
C GLN A 76 -4.68 -18.47 -7.14
N PHE A 77 -4.03 -17.47 -6.53
CA PHE A 77 -2.97 -16.70 -7.19
C PHE A 77 -1.56 -17.30 -7.02
N LEU A 78 -1.25 -17.84 -5.83
CA LEU A 78 0.08 -18.32 -5.44
C LEU A 78 0.11 -19.84 -5.13
N GLY A 79 -1.03 -20.53 -5.18
CA GLY A 79 -1.13 -21.93 -4.78
C GLY A 79 -0.97 -22.14 -3.27
N VAL A 80 -0.60 -23.36 -2.89
CA VAL A 80 -0.40 -23.78 -1.49
C VAL A 80 0.64 -22.91 -0.76
N SER A 81 1.64 -22.39 -1.47
CA SER A 81 2.63 -21.50 -0.87
C SER A 81 2.02 -20.18 -0.39
N GLY A 82 1.01 -19.67 -1.09
CA GLY A 82 0.31 -18.44 -0.70
C GLY A 82 -0.42 -18.56 0.63
N THR A 83 -0.91 -19.76 0.98
CA THR A 83 -1.61 -19.98 2.26
C THR A 83 -0.66 -20.03 3.45
N SER A 84 0.64 -20.17 3.22
CA SER A 84 1.67 -20.10 4.27
C SER A 84 2.10 -18.67 4.61
N ILE A 85 1.61 -17.66 3.89
CA ILE A 85 1.91 -16.26 4.20
C ILE A 85 1.25 -15.89 5.53
N SER A 86 2.04 -15.38 6.48
CA SER A 86 1.57 -14.96 7.80
C SER A 86 0.72 -13.69 7.72
N ILE A 87 -0.59 -13.84 7.60
CA ILE A 87 -1.54 -12.73 7.58
C ILE A 87 -2.29 -12.67 8.90
N ASP A 88 -2.31 -11.49 9.51
CA ASP A 88 -3.10 -11.25 10.71
C ASP A 88 -4.15 -10.17 10.47
N ILE A 89 -5.38 -10.46 10.90
CA ILE A 89 -6.50 -9.52 10.88
C ILE A 89 -6.38 -8.63 12.11
N LEU A 90 -6.34 -7.32 11.88
CA LEU A 90 -6.16 -6.33 12.94
C LEU A 90 -7.49 -5.77 13.42
N LYS A 91 -8.39 -5.50 12.47
CA LYS A 91 -9.69 -4.88 12.73
C LYS A 91 -10.63 -5.15 11.57
N ILE A 92 -11.89 -5.41 11.90
CA ILE A 92 -13.00 -5.32 10.98
C ILE A 92 -13.83 -4.11 11.38
N GLU A 93 -14.14 -3.26 10.42
CA GLU A 93 -14.86 -2.03 10.63
C GLU A 93 -16.09 -1.99 9.74
N THR A 94 -17.23 -1.82 10.39
CA THR A 94 -18.53 -1.66 9.76
C THR A 94 -19.13 -0.35 10.25
N THR A 95 -18.99 0.69 9.43
CA THR A 95 -19.58 2.01 9.70
C THR A 95 -20.70 2.31 8.69
N PRO A 96 -21.58 3.29 8.97
CA PRO A 96 -22.60 3.69 8.01
C PRO A 96 -22.05 4.19 6.66
N ARG A 97 -20.82 4.72 6.66
CA ARG A 97 -20.16 5.28 5.46
C ARG A 97 -19.28 4.26 4.76
N ASP A 98 -18.53 3.48 5.52
CA ASP A 98 -17.63 2.44 5.05
C ASP A 98 -18.04 1.09 5.66
N LYS A 99 -18.74 0.25 4.89
CA LYS A 99 -19.09 -1.12 5.27
C LYS A 99 -18.00 -2.11 4.86
N ASP A 100 -17.84 -3.15 5.66
CA ASP A 100 -17.01 -4.32 5.37
C ASP A 100 -15.54 -3.96 5.09
N ILE A 101 -14.99 -3.07 5.93
CA ILE A 101 -13.57 -2.70 5.89
C ILE A 101 -12.78 -3.69 6.72
N LEU A 102 -11.72 -4.23 6.12
CA LEU A 102 -10.80 -5.16 6.75
C LEU A 102 -9.41 -4.55 6.80
N TRP A 103 -8.80 -4.57 7.98
CA TRP A 103 -7.42 -4.16 8.20
C TRP A 103 -6.58 -5.40 8.45
N ILE A 104 -5.51 -5.57 7.66
CA ILE A 104 -4.58 -6.70 7.82
C ILE A 104 -3.14 -6.22 7.91
N ARG A 105 -2.30 -7.02 8.58
CA ARG A 105 -0.84 -6.95 8.45
C ARG A 105 -0.32 -8.15 7.67
N VAL A 106 0.72 -7.90 6.87
CA VAL A 106 1.40 -8.92 6.06
C VAL A 106 2.92 -8.66 6.07
N PRO A 107 3.77 -9.68 5.88
CA PRO A 107 5.20 -9.48 5.73
C PRO A 107 5.46 -8.53 4.56
N ARG A 108 6.42 -7.61 4.74
CA ARG A 108 6.69 -6.57 3.74
C ARG A 108 7.05 -7.14 2.37
N ASP A 109 7.78 -8.23 2.34
CA ASP A 109 8.27 -8.85 1.11
C ASP A 109 7.12 -9.54 0.34
N ASP A 110 6.10 -10.04 1.04
CA ASP A 110 4.91 -10.66 0.44
C ASP A 110 3.81 -9.65 0.09
N ALA A 111 3.91 -8.40 0.56
CA ALA A 111 2.84 -7.42 0.43
C ALA A 111 2.41 -7.16 -1.02
N ALA A 112 3.34 -7.19 -1.97
CA ALA A 112 3.01 -7.01 -3.39
C ALA A 112 2.21 -8.21 -3.94
N ALA A 113 2.61 -9.43 -3.59
CA ALA A 113 1.94 -10.65 -3.99
C ALA A 113 0.54 -10.75 -3.37
N VAL A 114 0.39 -10.39 -2.09
CA VAL A 114 -0.92 -10.33 -1.42
C VAL A 114 -1.83 -9.32 -2.10
N VAL A 115 -1.34 -8.11 -2.41
CA VAL A 115 -2.15 -7.09 -3.10
C VAL A 115 -2.61 -7.59 -4.47
N ALA A 116 -1.72 -8.21 -5.24
CA ALA A 116 -2.07 -8.80 -6.53
C ALA A 116 -3.16 -9.86 -6.38
N ALA A 117 -2.93 -10.86 -5.53
CA ALA A 117 -3.87 -11.96 -5.27
C ALA A 117 -5.25 -11.47 -4.85
N VAL A 118 -5.30 -10.56 -3.88
CA VAL A 118 -6.54 -10.02 -3.31
C VAL A 118 -7.29 -9.19 -4.36
N SER A 119 -6.59 -8.38 -5.15
CA SER A 119 -7.22 -7.54 -6.18
C SER A 119 -7.75 -8.31 -7.39
N SER A 120 -7.15 -9.45 -7.73
CA SER A 120 -7.58 -10.29 -8.86
C SER A 120 -8.64 -11.33 -8.46
N TRP A 121 -8.92 -11.49 -7.17
CA TRP A 121 -9.80 -12.54 -6.69
C TRP A 121 -11.28 -12.16 -6.80
N ILE A 122 -12.08 -13.12 -7.27
CA ILE A 122 -13.53 -13.08 -7.26
C ILE A 122 -14.03 -14.31 -6.49
N GLY A 123 -14.81 -14.07 -5.43
CA GLY A 123 -15.48 -15.09 -4.65
C GLY A 123 -16.98 -15.15 -4.92
N ASP A 124 -17.58 -16.23 -4.43
CA ASP A 124 -19.04 -16.38 -4.34
C ASP A 124 -19.52 -15.74 -3.01
N GLY A 125 -20.58 -14.94 -3.08
CA GLY A 125 -21.16 -14.23 -1.94
C GLY A 125 -22.12 -15.08 -1.09
N GLY A 126 -22.09 -16.41 -1.22
CA GLY A 126 -22.92 -17.34 -0.45
C GLY A 126 -24.36 -17.47 -0.96
N GLN A 127 -24.74 -16.68 -1.97
CA GLN A 127 -26.01 -16.77 -2.65
C GLN A 127 -25.78 -16.95 -4.15
N LYS A 128 -26.63 -17.77 -4.76
CA LYS A 128 -26.50 -18.11 -6.18
C LYS A 128 -26.58 -16.85 -7.03
N GLY A 129 -25.47 -16.48 -7.67
CA GLY A 129 -25.35 -15.30 -8.53
C GLY A 129 -24.89 -14.03 -7.83
N THR A 130 -24.49 -14.09 -6.55
CA THR A 130 -23.77 -12.99 -5.89
C THR A 130 -22.27 -13.24 -5.95
N ASN A 131 -21.54 -12.24 -6.42
CA ASN A 131 -20.08 -12.27 -6.46
C ASN A 131 -19.53 -11.24 -5.48
N VAL A 132 -18.45 -11.61 -4.80
CA VAL A 132 -17.71 -10.75 -3.87
C VAL A 132 -16.29 -10.56 -4.38
N SER A 133 -15.73 -9.37 -4.14
CA SER A 133 -14.36 -9.05 -4.54
C SER A 133 -13.74 -8.09 -3.54
N TRP A 134 -12.41 -8.05 -3.48
CA TRP A 134 -11.71 -7.11 -2.60
C TRP A 134 -11.27 -5.87 -3.34
N ARG A 135 -11.55 -4.71 -2.76
CA ARG A 135 -11.00 -3.42 -3.18
C ARG A 135 -9.91 -2.98 -2.22
N ILE A 136 -8.71 -2.73 -2.74
CA ILE A 136 -7.63 -2.11 -1.97
C ILE A 136 -7.96 -0.63 -1.75
N ARG A 137 -8.08 -0.21 -0.48
CA ARG A 137 -8.32 1.19 -0.10
C ARG A 137 -7.04 1.92 0.27
N ALA A 138 -6.11 1.26 0.95
CA ALA A 138 -4.83 1.84 1.31
C ALA A 138 -3.76 0.76 1.58
N LYS A 139 -2.49 1.15 1.45
CA LYS A 139 -1.30 0.36 1.79
C LYS A 139 -0.25 1.27 2.43
N GLY A 140 0.44 0.80 3.46
CA GLY A 140 1.57 1.53 4.03
C GLY A 140 2.40 0.69 5.01
N GLY A 141 3.61 1.15 5.32
CA GLY A 141 4.51 0.45 6.24
C GLY A 141 4.17 0.65 7.73
N PHE A 142 3.27 1.58 8.05
CA PHE A 142 2.91 1.94 9.41
C PHE A 142 1.41 2.23 9.48
N LEU A 143 0.73 1.63 10.46
CA LEU A 143 -0.72 1.78 10.60
C LEU A 143 -1.15 3.25 10.80
N GLY A 144 -0.39 4.03 11.56
CA GLY A 144 -0.66 5.45 11.80
C GLY A 144 -0.67 6.30 10.51
N ALA A 145 0.15 5.95 9.51
CA ALA A 145 0.15 6.62 8.22
C ALA A 145 -1.09 6.30 7.36
N LEU A 146 -1.78 5.18 7.62
CA LEU A 146 -3.04 4.86 6.94
C LEU A 146 -4.27 5.46 7.65
N VAL A 147 -4.21 5.60 8.97
CA VAL A 147 -5.34 6.12 9.79
C VAL A 147 -5.38 7.65 9.80
N GLY A 148 -4.21 8.33 9.77
CA GLY A 148 -4.09 9.79 9.89
C GLY A 148 -4.47 10.63 8.66
N GLY A 149 -5.09 10.04 7.62
CA GLY A 149 -5.39 10.74 6.37
C GLY A 149 -4.16 10.91 5.47
N SER A 150 -4.38 11.26 4.19
CA SER A 150 -3.32 11.27 3.17
C SER A 150 -2.35 12.46 3.28
N GLY A 151 -2.29 13.15 4.42
CA GLY A 151 -1.52 14.38 4.62
C GLY A 151 -2.01 15.60 3.82
N LYS A 152 -2.87 15.43 2.81
CA LYS A 152 -3.42 16.52 1.97
C LYS A 152 -4.20 17.55 2.79
N GLU A 153 -4.84 17.12 3.87
CA GLU A 153 -5.56 17.98 4.82
C GLU A 153 -4.60 18.91 5.59
N LEU A 154 -3.31 18.54 5.70
CA LEU A 154 -2.27 19.34 6.36
C LEU A 154 -1.70 20.43 5.44
N PHE A 155 -2.05 20.40 4.15
CA PHE A 155 -1.57 21.34 3.13
C PHE A 155 -2.73 22.06 2.41
N ALA A 156 -3.97 21.94 2.90
CA ALA A 156 -5.07 22.76 2.42
C ALA A 156 -4.89 24.20 2.97
N PRO A 157 -5.01 25.24 2.13
CA PRO A 157 -4.80 26.63 2.52
C PRO A 157 -5.87 27.16 3.48
#